data_AF-A0A671RI76-F1
#
_entry.id   AF-A0A671RI76-F1
#
_cell.length_a   1.000
_cell.length_b   1.000
_cell.length_c   1.000
_cell.angle_alpha   90.00
_cell.angle_beta   90.00
_cell.angle_gamma   90.00
#
_symmetry.space_group_name_H-M   'P 1'
#
loop_
_entity.id
_entity.type
_entity.pdbx_description
1 polymer ?
#
loop_
_entity_poly.entity_id
_entity_poly.type
_entity_poly.pdbx_seq_one_letter_code
_entity_poly.pdbx_strand_id
1 'polypeptide(L)'
;NDLPQSLPVVVIFKDFEAFNSQVLQEFILICSRYTQELPFVFIFGIATSPSAIQHRLPHSVSSLLCIEVFHSLSCTQHLASVFDKLILNSQFPFKLSSRVIQVLVGIFLYHDFSVQNFVKGLQFSMLEHFNSQPLSVLCCQKQEALLSAKTLSKQNVERIRHLPSFMRYVETQEPQEQVRLLTNDEHVKEVCQKLLKNLHKYHKNYYPILQCLHSLTSSLPKFPLGKHIRELHVSCIEKNLWETEEYDSTLLEKESRRTKRMNSFEVLRSQVIDFIDSLVREYLTPAEFQPLNEVCYYSSSGVLRQRLNVTLRTSIQAALSHPFYYLKNASLKTDAGTISSAAPDLCIVYKLHLECGRLINLYDWLEVQTC
;
A
#
# COMPACT_ATOMS: atom_id res chain seq x y z
N ASN A 1 -37.11 12.56 47.13
CA ASN A 1 -37.53 11.28 46.52
C ASN A 1 -36.51 10.91 45.45
N ASP A 2 -35.34 10.48 45.90
CA ASP A 2 -34.29 9.94 45.04
C ASP A 2 -34.61 8.46 44.79
N LEU A 3 -35.29 8.19 43.68
CA LEU A 3 -35.35 6.84 43.13
C LEU A 3 -33.91 6.44 42.76
N PRO A 4 -33.43 5.23 43.13
CA PRO A 4 -32.12 4.79 42.72
C PRO A 4 -32.08 4.78 41.18
N GLN A 5 -31.18 5.57 40.60
CA GLN A 5 -30.93 5.54 39.16
C GLN A 5 -30.51 4.11 38.79
N SER A 6 -31.42 3.35 38.20
CA SER A 6 -31.13 2.01 37.72
C SER A 6 -30.13 2.13 36.57
N LEU A 7 -28.96 1.51 36.76
CA LEU A 7 -27.91 1.50 35.74
C LEU A 7 -28.40 0.73 34.51
N PRO A 8 -28.26 1.28 33.29
CA PRO A 8 -28.66 0.58 32.08
C PRO A 8 -27.79 -0.64 31.81
N VAL A 9 -28.42 -1.74 31.44
CA VAL A 9 -27.76 -2.94 30.96
C VAL A 9 -27.54 -2.79 29.46
N VAL A 10 -26.28 -2.57 29.07
CA VAL A 10 -25.89 -2.41 27.66
C VAL A 10 -25.50 -3.77 27.07
N VAL A 11 -26.21 -4.22 26.06
CA VAL A 11 -25.92 -5.46 25.32
C VAL A 11 -25.40 -5.10 23.92
N ILE A 12 -24.19 -5.56 23.60
CA ILE A 12 -23.50 -5.24 22.33
C ILE A 12 -23.52 -6.47 21.42
N PHE A 13 -24.24 -6.37 20.31
CA PHE A 13 -24.26 -7.36 19.24
C PHE A 13 -23.23 -6.99 18.19
N LYS A 14 -22.03 -7.59 18.24
CA LYS A 14 -20.93 -7.20 17.35
C LYS A 14 -21.19 -7.46 15.86
N ASP A 15 -21.73 -8.63 15.53
CA ASP A 15 -22.09 -9.03 14.16
C ASP A 15 -23.59 -9.34 14.10
N PHE A 16 -24.41 -8.30 13.94
CA PHE A 16 -25.88 -8.44 13.88
C PHE A 16 -26.33 -9.44 12.80
N GLU A 17 -25.64 -9.45 11.66
CA GLU A 17 -25.98 -10.31 10.52
C GLU A 17 -25.65 -11.80 10.73
N ALA A 18 -24.76 -12.12 11.67
CA ALA A 18 -24.40 -13.52 11.96
C ALA A 18 -25.41 -14.21 12.89
N PHE A 19 -26.24 -13.46 13.62
CA PHE A 19 -27.20 -14.03 14.55
C PHE A 19 -28.37 -14.73 13.83
N ASN A 20 -28.85 -15.81 14.44
CA ASN A 20 -30.11 -16.43 14.06
C ASN A 20 -31.26 -15.45 14.35
N SER A 21 -32.10 -15.20 13.34
CA SER A 21 -33.21 -14.24 13.42
C SER A 21 -34.24 -14.61 14.50
N GLN A 22 -34.55 -15.90 14.67
CA GLN A 22 -35.53 -16.36 15.65
C GLN A 22 -35.04 -16.11 17.08
N VAL A 23 -33.79 -16.50 17.37
CA VAL A 23 -33.17 -16.30 18.69
C VAL A 23 -33.12 -14.82 19.05
N LEU A 24 -32.75 -13.97 18.09
CA LEU A 24 -32.68 -12.53 18.31
C LEU A 24 -34.07 -11.92 18.58
N GLN A 25 -35.09 -12.36 17.84
CA GLN A 25 -36.47 -11.91 18.04
C GLN A 25 -37.00 -12.30 19.42
N GLU A 26 -36.84 -13.57 19.81
CA GLU A 26 -37.25 -14.06 21.13
C GLU A 26 -36.50 -13.33 22.25
N PHE A 27 -35.20 -13.10 22.09
CA PHE A 27 -34.40 -12.37 23.06
C PHE A 27 -34.92 -10.93 23.28
N ILE A 28 -35.20 -10.19 22.20
CA ILE A 28 -35.74 -8.84 22.29
C ILE A 28 -37.13 -8.85 22.95
N LEU A 29 -37.98 -9.82 22.61
CA LEU A 29 -39.31 -9.98 23.22
C LEU A 29 -39.23 -10.27 24.71
N ILE A 30 -38.28 -11.12 25.13
CA ILE A 30 -38.04 -11.41 26.54
C ILE A 30 -37.59 -10.14 27.26
N CYS A 31 -36.59 -9.43 26.73
CA CYS A 31 -36.07 -8.20 27.34
C CYS A 31 -37.15 -7.11 27.44
N SER A 32 -38.02 -6.99 26.44
CA SER A 32 -39.13 -6.03 26.43
C SER A 32 -40.08 -6.23 27.62
N ARG A 33 -40.30 -7.48 28.07
CA ARG A 33 -41.14 -7.77 29.24
C ARG A 33 -40.51 -7.31 30.56
N TYR A 34 -39.18 -7.29 30.65
CA TYR A 34 -38.45 -6.90 31.85
C TYR A 34 -38.04 -5.41 31.87
N THR A 35 -38.54 -4.60 30.93
CA THR A 35 -38.17 -3.16 30.80
C THR A 35 -38.47 -2.35 32.07
N GLN A 36 -39.47 -2.73 32.87
CA GLN A 36 -39.81 -2.03 34.12
C GLN A 36 -38.82 -2.34 35.26
N GLU A 37 -38.15 -3.49 35.21
CA GLU A 37 -37.19 -3.92 36.23
C GLU A 37 -35.75 -3.58 35.84
N LEU A 38 -35.43 -3.70 34.54
CA LEU A 38 -34.09 -3.49 33.99
C LEU A 38 -34.14 -2.59 32.73
N PRO A 39 -33.47 -1.42 32.75
CA PRO A 39 -33.34 -0.60 31.55
C PRO A 39 -32.33 -1.23 30.59
N PHE A 40 -32.81 -1.80 29.47
CA PHE A 40 -31.95 -2.38 28.43
C PHE A 40 -31.58 -1.36 27.35
N VAL A 41 -30.32 -1.38 26.93
CA VAL A 41 -29.82 -0.64 25.76
C VAL A 41 -29.11 -1.61 24.83
N PHE A 42 -29.52 -1.65 23.56
CA PHE A 42 -28.91 -2.53 22.57
C PHE A 42 -28.05 -1.74 21.59
N ILE A 43 -26.81 -2.20 21.38
CA ILE A 43 -25.91 -1.68 20.36
C ILE A 43 -25.76 -2.75 19.28
N PHE A 44 -26.24 -2.45 18.07
CA PHE A 44 -26.15 -3.34 16.92
C PHE A 44 -24.96 -2.94 16.03
N GLY A 45 -23.95 -3.80 15.95
CA GLY A 45 -22.90 -3.75 14.95
C GLY A 45 -23.42 -4.30 13.62
N ILE A 46 -23.63 -3.40 12.66
CA ILE A 46 -24.17 -3.73 11.34
C ILE A 46 -23.08 -3.43 10.31
N ALA A 47 -22.71 -4.40 9.48
CA ALA A 47 -21.68 -4.21 8.47
C ALA A 47 -22.23 -3.56 7.18
N THR A 48 -23.50 -3.81 6.84
CA THR A 48 -24.08 -3.42 5.55
C THR A 48 -24.86 -2.10 5.58
N SER A 49 -26.15 -2.16 5.85
CA SER A 49 -27.06 -1.00 5.87
C SER A 49 -28.12 -1.17 6.96
N PRO A 50 -28.70 -0.09 7.49
CA PRO A 50 -29.77 -0.17 8.49
C PRO A 50 -30.99 -0.98 8.06
N SER A 51 -31.21 -1.15 6.75
CA SER A 51 -32.25 -2.04 6.21
C SER A 51 -32.07 -3.51 6.60
N ALA A 52 -30.86 -3.95 6.96
CA ALA A 52 -30.63 -5.30 7.48
C ALA A 52 -31.48 -5.60 8.73
N ILE A 53 -31.75 -4.58 9.55
CA ILE A 53 -32.64 -4.69 10.71
C ILE A 53 -34.07 -5.03 10.25
N GLN A 54 -34.57 -4.33 9.24
CA GLN A 54 -35.94 -4.53 8.70
C GLN A 54 -36.12 -5.90 8.04
N HIS A 55 -35.05 -6.46 7.46
CA HIS A 55 -35.10 -7.81 6.88
C HIS A 55 -35.00 -8.93 7.91
N ARG A 56 -34.35 -8.68 9.05
CA ARG A 56 -34.09 -9.69 10.10
C ARG A 56 -35.15 -9.69 11.21
N LEU A 57 -35.69 -8.51 11.54
CA LEU A 57 -36.69 -8.32 12.58
C LEU A 57 -38.05 -7.98 11.96
N PRO A 58 -39.11 -8.73 12.28
CA PRO A 58 -40.46 -8.39 11.86
C PRO A 58 -40.91 -7.09 12.50
N HIS A 59 -41.90 -6.43 11.88
CA HIS A 59 -42.45 -5.16 12.37
C HIS A 59 -42.94 -5.23 13.83
N SER A 60 -43.45 -6.39 14.27
CA SER A 60 -43.88 -6.61 15.65
C SER A 60 -42.75 -6.40 16.66
N VAL A 61 -41.55 -6.90 16.37
CA VAL A 61 -40.37 -6.76 17.24
C VAL A 61 -39.70 -5.39 17.05
N SER A 62 -39.63 -4.92 15.80
CA SER A 62 -39.04 -3.61 15.48
C SER A 62 -39.78 -2.46 16.16
N SER A 63 -41.11 -2.55 16.30
CA SER A 63 -41.92 -1.55 17.01
C SER A 63 -41.62 -1.42 18.51
N LEU A 64 -40.96 -2.42 19.11
CA LEU A 64 -40.55 -2.41 20.52
C LEU A 64 -39.21 -1.70 20.74
N LEU A 65 -38.50 -1.37 19.66
CA LEU A 65 -37.18 -0.76 19.69
C LEU A 65 -37.28 0.71 19.32
N CYS A 66 -36.70 1.58 20.16
CA CYS A 66 -36.37 2.94 19.76
C CYS A 66 -34.97 2.92 19.12
N ILE A 67 -34.91 3.05 17.79
CA ILE A 67 -33.66 2.89 17.03
C ILE A 67 -33.12 4.27 16.63
N GLU A 68 -31.90 4.56 17.07
CA GLU A 68 -31.09 5.67 16.57
C GLU A 68 -29.90 5.13 15.76
N VAL A 69 -29.62 5.74 14.61
CA VAL A 69 -28.57 5.28 13.70
C VAL A 69 -27.31 6.09 13.90
N PHE A 70 -26.24 5.40 14.30
CA PHE A 70 -24.89 5.96 14.39
C PHE A 70 -24.05 5.49 13.21
N HIS A 71 -23.26 6.40 12.65
CA HIS A 71 -22.35 6.09 11.54
C HIS A 71 -20.91 6.08 12.06
N SER A 72 -20.21 4.97 11.82
CA SER A 72 -18.77 4.90 12.03
C SER A 72 -18.01 5.53 10.86
N LEU A 73 -16.76 5.93 11.10
CA LEU A 73 -15.81 6.29 10.05
C LEU A 73 -15.65 5.13 9.06
N SER A 74 -15.53 5.45 7.77
CA SER A 74 -15.27 4.42 6.76
C SER A 74 -13.84 3.89 6.83
N CYS A 75 -13.63 2.63 6.44
CA CYS A 75 -12.29 2.06 6.36
C CYS A 75 -11.36 2.87 5.43
N THR A 76 -11.90 3.45 4.36
CA THR A 76 -11.15 4.31 3.43
C THR A 76 -10.69 5.61 4.07
N GLN A 77 -11.51 6.24 4.92
CA GLN A 77 -11.13 7.41 5.71
C GLN A 77 -10.08 7.06 6.76
N HIS A 78 -10.23 5.90 7.41
CA HIS A 78 -9.25 5.43 8.38
C HIS A 78 -7.90 5.15 7.71
N LEU A 79 -7.89 4.49 6.54
CA LEU A 79 -6.68 4.29 5.75
C LEU A 79 -6.02 5.63 5.38
N ALA A 80 -6.80 6.64 4.97
CA ALA A 80 -6.26 7.97 4.67
C ALA A 80 -5.58 8.60 5.89
N SER A 81 -6.16 8.47 7.08
CA SER A 81 -5.53 8.95 8.33
C SER A 81 -4.25 8.19 8.67
N VAL A 82 -4.23 6.86 8.47
CA VAL A 82 -3.02 6.04 8.67
C VAL A 82 -1.92 6.43 7.68
N PHE A 83 -2.29 6.68 6.42
CA PHE A 83 -1.35 7.08 5.38
C PHE A 83 -0.70 8.43 5.70
N ASP A 84 -1.51 9.42 6.10
CA ASP A 84 -1.03 10.76 6.46
C ASP A 84 -0.14 10.74 7.71
N LYS A 85 -0.53 10.00 8.75
CA LYS A 85 0.22 9.96 10.02
C LYS A 85 1.48 9.09 10.00
N LEU A 86 1.49 8.00 9.23
CA LEU A 86 2.60 7.04 9.21
C LEU A 86 3.50 7.20 7.98
N ILE A 87 2.93 7.19 6.78
CA ILE A 87 3.72 7.12 5.53
C ILE A 87 4.23 8.51 5.15
N LEU A 88 3.36 9.53 5.21
CA LEU A 88 3.68 10.91 4.86
C LEU A 88 4.39 11.70 5.98
N ASN A 89 4.79 11.03 7.06
CA ASN A 89 5.49 11.68 8.16
C ASN A 89 7.01 11.68 7.94
N SER A 90 7.63 12.86 7.97
CA SER A 90 9.09 13.03 7.83
C SER A 90 9.91 12.48 9.01
N GLN A 91 9.27 12.22 10.17
CA GLN A 91 9.95 11.71 11.36
C GLN A 91 10.43 10.27 11.18
N PHE A 92 9.70 9.45 10.40
CA PHE A 92 10.08 8.08 10.13
C PHE A 92 11.02 8.02 8.91
N PRO A 93 12.24 7.47 9.07
CA PRO A 93 13.22 7.40 7.98
C PRO A 93 12.86 6.33 6.94
N PHE A 94 12.20 5.25 7.36
CA PHE A 94 11.75 4.18 6.49
C PHE A 94 10.62 4.64 5.56
N LYS A 95 10.75 4.37 4.27
CA LYS A 95 9.83 4.74 3.20
C LYS A 95 9.54 3.56 2.27
N LEU A 96 8.43 3.66 1.56
CA LEU A 96 7.98 2.65 0.62
C LEU A 96 8.06 3.20 -0.80
N SER A 97 8.42 2.34 -1.75
CA SER A 97 8.34 2.70 -3.17
C SER A 97 6.88 2.78 -3.65
N SER A 98 6.67 3.46 -4.78
CA SER A 98 5.36 3.57 -5.45
C SER A 98 4.72 2.19 -5.67
N ARG A 99 5.50 1.22 -6.19
CA ARG A 99 5.03 -0.14 -6.47
C ARG A 99 4.59 -0.90 -5.22
N VAL A 100 5.31 -0.75 -4.10
CA VAL A 100 4.93 -1.42 -2.84
C VAL A 100 3.64 -0.81 -2.29
N ILE A 101 3.51 0.52 -2.32
CA ILE A 101 2.28 1.21 -1.92
C ILE A 101 1.10 0.76 -2.79
N GLN A 102 1.27 0.68 -4.11
CA GLN A 102 0.24 0.20 -5.04
C GLN A 102 -0.22 -1.23 -4.70
N VAL A 103 0.70 -2.15 -4.36
CA VAL A 103 0.32 -3.51 -3.96
C VAL A 103 -0.45 -3.50 -2.63
N LEU A 104 0.02 -2.80 -1.60
CA LEU A 104 -0.65 -2.73 -0.29
C LEU A 104 -2.03 -2.09 -0.38
N VAL A 105 -2.13 -0.98 -1.12
CA VAL A 105 -3.40 -0.29 -1.39
C VAL A 105 -4.32 -1.14 -2.24
N GLY A 106 -3.78 -1.86 -3.23
CA GLY A 106 -4.54 -2.79 -4.07
C GLY A 106 -5.14 -3.93 -3.24
N ILE A 107 -4.36 -4.54 -2.33
CA ILE A 107 -4.87 -5.56 -1.41
C ILE A 107 -6.03 -4.99 -0.58
N PHE A 108 -5.85 -3.80 0.01
CA PHE A 108 -6.88 -3.17 0.83
C PHE A 108 -8.18 -2.86 0.04
N LEU A 109 -8.08 -2.26 -1.15
CA LEU A 109 -9.26 -1.80 -1.90
C LEU A 109 -10.01 -2.94 -2.60
N TYR A 110 -9.29 -3.97 -3.05
CA TYR A 110 -9.87 -5.03 -3.89
C TYR A 110 -10.14 -6.34 -3.15
N HIS A 111 -9.65 -6.52 -1.91
CA HIS A 111 -9.82 -7.77 -1.18
C HIS A 111 -10.58 -7.64 0.15
N ASP A 112 -10.15 -6.80 1.10
CA ASP A 112 -10.62 -6.95 2.49
C ASP A 112 -10.97 -5.66 3.25
N PHE A 113 -10.70 -4.46 2.70
CA PHE A 113 -10.86 -3.17 3.38
C PHE A 113 -10.29 -3.14 4.82
N SER A 114 -9.29 -3.97 5.12
CA SER A 114 -8.76 -4.16 6.46
C SER A 114 -7.53 -3.29 6.69
N VAL A 115 -7.70 -2.24 7.49
CA VAL A 115 -6.57 -1.38 7.91
C VAL A 115 -5.55 -2.17 8.73
N GLN A 116 -5.99 -3.20 9.47
CA GLN A 116 -5.09 -4.06 10.22
C GLN A 116 -4.17 -4.87 9.29
N ASN A 117 -4.71 -5.41 8.20
CA ASN A 117 -3.90 -6.14 7.22
C ASN A 117 -2.97 -5.21 6.46
N PHE A 118 -3.40 -3.97 6.19
CA PHE A 118 -2.52 -2.93 5.66
C PHE A 118 -1.34 -2.66 6.61
N VAL A 119 -1.59 -2.48 7.91
CA VAL A 119 -0.53 -2.27 8.92
C VAL A 119 0.39 -3.47 9.04
N LYS A 120 -0.13 -4.72 9.00
CA LYS A 120 0.70 -5.93 8.96
C LYS A 120 1.57 -5.97 7.69
N GLY A 121 1.05 -5.53 6.55
CA GLY A 121 1.81 -5.39 5.31
C GLY A 121 2.92 -4.33 5.40
N LEU A 122 2.69 -3.23 6.12
CA LEU A 122 3.73 -2.26 6.45
C LEU A 122 4.81 -2.87 7.36
N GLN A 123 4.40 -3.59 8.42
CA GLN A 123 5.32 -4.28 9.33
C GLN A 123 6.18 -5.32 8.59
N PHE A 124 5.58 -6.07 7.68
CA PHE A 124 6.30 -7.03 6.84
C PHE A 124 7.30 -6.33 5.90
N SER A 125 6.89 -5.25 5.22
CA SER A 125 7.80 -4.45 4.38
C SER A 125 9.00 -3.95 5.18
N MET A 126 8.76 -3.46 6.41
CA MET A 126 9.79 -2.97 7.31
C MET A 126 10.76 -4.11 7.69
N LEU A 127 10.23 -5.27 8.10
CA LEU A 127 11.03 -6.44 8.45
C LEU A 127 11.90 -6.91 7.29
N GLU A 128 11.33 -7.00 6.07
CA GLU A 128 12.09 -7.43 4.90
C GLU A 128 13.19 -6.44 4.53
N HIS A 129 12.92 -5.13 4.58
CA HIS A 129 13.90 -4.08 4.29
C HIS A 129 15.12 -4.13 5.20
N PHE A 130 14.89 -4.22 6.51
CA PHE A 130 15.99 -4.27 7.49
C PHE A 130 16.73 -5.61 7.50
N ASN A 131 16.09 -6.70 7.06
CA ASN A 131 16.72 -8.01 7.00
C ASN A 131 17.49 -8.24 5.67
N SER A 132 17.01 -7.69 4.56
CA SER A 132 17.61 -7.89 3.24
C SER A 132 18.81 -6.97 2.98
N GLN A 133 18.75 -5.72 3.45
CA GLN A 133 19.76 -4.72 3.13
C GLN A 133 20.58 -4.33 4.39
N PRO A 134 21.89 -4.63 4.41
CA PRO A 134 22.73 -4.32 5.57
C PRO A 134 22.99 -2.81 5.73
N LEU A 135 22.85 -2.03 4.65
CA LEU A 135 22.99 -0.57 4.68
C LEU A 135 21.79 0.13 5.33
N SER A 136 20.70 -0.59 5.59
CA SER A 136 19.52 -0.08 6.30
C SER A 136 19.83 0.35 7.73
N VAL A 137 21.01 0.03 8.28
CA VAL A 137 21.53 0.61 9.54
C VAL A 137 21.59 2.15 9.48
N LEU A 138 21.76 2.73 8.29
CA LEU A 138 21.75 4.18 8.08
C LEU A 138 20.32 4.78 8.05
N CYS A 139 19.27 3.94 8.00
CA CYS A 139 17.87 4.34 8.02
C CYS A 139 17.40 4.63 9.47
N CYS A 140 18.04 5.62 10.10
CA CYS A 140 17.76 6.05 11.47
C CYS A 140 17.41 7.54 11.52
N GLN A 141 17.19 8.09 12.71
CA GLN A 141 17.07 9.53 12.87
C GLN A 141 18.38 10.22 12.44
N LYS A 142 18.26 11.48 11.99
CA LYS A 142 19.37 12.24 11.39
C LYS A 142 20.66 12.22 12.20
N GLN A 143 20.58 12.36 13.53
CA GLN A 143 21.79 12.40 14.38
C GLN A 143 22.49 11.05 14.42
N GLU A 144 21.73 9.98 14.65
CA GLU A 144 22.23 8.60 14.70
C GLU A 144 22.77 8.14 13.34
N ALA A 145 22.05 8.44 12.26
CA ALA A 145 22.49 8.10 10.90
C ALA A 145 23.86 8.72 10.56
N LEU A 146 24.12 9.95 11.02
CA LEU A 146 25.41 10.61 10.82
C LEU A 146 26.53 9.98 11.65
N LEU A 147 26.24 9.57 12.88
CA LEU A 147 27.20 8.86 13.73
C LEU A 147 27.53 7.49 13.14
N SER A 148 26.50 6.74 12.73
CA SER A 148 26.64 5.44 12.08
C SER A 148 27.44 5.53 10.77
N ALA A 149 27.25 6.59 9.98
CA ALA A 149 28.01 6.84 8.76
C ALA A 149 29.52 7.07 9.02
N LYS A 150 29.88 7.67 10.17
CA LYS A 150 31.28 7.85 10.61
C LYS A 150 31.94 6.51 10.95
N THR A 151 31.20 5.62 11.60
CA THR A 151 31.71 4.34 12.12
C THR A 151 31.55 3.17 11.14
N LEU A 152 31.27 3.44 9.86
CA LEU A 152 31.10 2.39 8.85
C LEU A 152 32.36 1.55 8.68
N SER A 153 32.17 0.23 8.61
CA SER A 153 33.21 -0.72 8.23
C SER A 153 33.54 -0.62 6.75
N LYS A 154 34.75 -1.03 6.37
CA LYS A 154 35.21 -1.04 4.97
C LYS A 154 34.26 -1.79 4.03
N GLN A 155 33.70 -2.92 4.48
CA GLN A 155 32.74 -3.70 3.71
C GLN A 155 31.45 -2.92 3.40
N ASN A 156 30.95 -2.13 4.36
CA ASN A 156 29.76 -1.32 4.15
C ASN A 156 30.04 -0.11 3.26
N VAL A 157 31.25 0.47 3.33
CA VAL A 157 31.67 1.51 2.38
C VAL A 157 31.69 0.97 0.95
N GLU A 158 32.20 -0.24 0.75
CA GLU A 158 32.18 -0.88 -0.59
C GLU A 158 30.75 -1.15 -1.07
N ARG A 159 29.87 -1.61 -0.19
CA ARG A 159 28.45 -1.76 -0.51
C ARG A 159 27.80 -0.44 -0.92
N ILE A 160 28.18 0.68 -0.31
CA ILE A 160 27.72 2.02 -0.71
C ILE A 160 28.19 2.34 -2.13
N ARG A 161 29.45 2.04 -2.48
CA ARG A 161 29.97 2.26 -3.85
C ARG A 161 29.19 1.50 -4.91
N HIS A 162 28.71 0.31 -4.58
CA HIS A 162 27.89 -0.52 -5.47
C HIS A 162 26.40 -0.13 -5.52
N LEU A 163 25.94 0.84 -4.72
CA LEU A 163 24.56 1.30 -4.82
C LEU A 163 24.31 2.02 -6.15
N PRO A 164 23.24 1.69 -6.90
CA PRO A 164 22.92 2.34 -8.16
C PRO A 164 22.81 3.86 -8.06
N SER A 165 22.14 4.38 -7.02
CA SER A 165 22.02 5.83 -6.82
C SER A 165 23.36 6.51 -6.54
N PHE A 166 24.27 5.83 -5.84
CA PHE A 166 25.60 6.36 -5.55
C PHE A 166 26.48 6.34 -6.80
N MET A 167 26.40 5.30 -7.63
CA MET A 167 27.09 5.24 -8.93
C MET A 167 26.66 6.40 -9.83
N ARG A 168 25.34 6.66 -9.96
CA ARG A 168 24.81 7.83 -10.68
C ARG A 168 25.34 9.14 -10.11
N TYR A 169 25.42 9.25 -8.78
CA TYR A 169 25.99 10.44 -8.14
C TYR A 169 27.46 10.62 -8.53
N VAL A 170 28.28 9.57 -8.50
CA VAL A 170 29.70 9.62 -8.90
C VAL A 170 29.85 10.06 -10.36
N GLU A 171 29.02 9.55 -11.27
CA GLU A 171 29.04 9.92 -12.69
C GLU A 171 28.82 11.42 -12.93
N THR A 172 28.03 12.09 -12.08
CA THR A 172 27.78 13.54 -12.18
C THR A 172 28.91 14.42 -11.63
N GLN A 173 29.90 13.85 -10.93
CA GLN A 173 31.00 14.61 -10.33
C GLN A 173 32.20 14.77 -11.28
N GLU A 174 33.05 15.75 -10.98
CA GLU A 174 34.31 15.99 -11.69
C GLU A 174 35.26 14.77 -11.63
N PRO A 175 36.09 14.52 -12.67
CA PRO A 175 36.95 13.32 -12.75
C PRO A 175 37.89 13.15 -11.55
N GLN A 176 38.37 14.26 -10.96
CA GLN A 176 39.22 14.22 -9.78
C GLN A 176 38.47 13.74 -8.52
N GLU A 177 37.21 14.15 -8.36
CA GLU A 177 36.37 13.70 -7.26
C GLU A 177 35.90 12.25 -7.45
N GLN A 178 35.67 11.81 -8.69
CA GLN A 178 35.37 10.40 -8.99
C GLN A 178 36.47 9.47 -8.47
N VAL A 179 37.74 9.77 -8.77
CA VAL A 179 38.88 8.97 -8.29
C VAL A 179 38.95 8.96 -6.76
N ARG A 180 38.69 10.10 -6.10
CA ARG A 180 38.67 10.20 -4.63
C ARG A 180 37.57 9.35 -4.02
N LEU A 181 36.36 9.37 -4.60
CA LEU A 181 35.22 8.57 -4.13
C LEU A 181 35.44 7.06 -4.29
N LEU A 182 36.16 6.65 -5.34
CA LEU A 182 36.45 5.24 -5.59
C LEU A 182 37.64 4.71 -4.76
N THR A 183 38.59 5.57 -4.39
CA THR A 183 39.85 5.14 -3.77
C THR A 183 39.91 5.38 -2.25
N ASN A 184 39.31 6.47 -1.75
CA ASN A 184 39.44 6.89 -0.35
C ASN A 184 38.17 6.59 0.46
N ASP A 185 38.25 5.63 1.39
CA ASP A 185 37.13 5.21 2.23
C ASP A 185 36.64 6.32 3.20
N GLU A 186 37.54 7.14 3.74
CA GLU A 186 37.17 8.21 4.68
C GLU A 186 36.43 9.35 3.96
N HIS A 187 36.83 9.66 2.72
CA HIS A 187 36.11 10.64 1.89
C HIS A 187 34.67 10.19 1.59
N VAL A 188 34.48 8.90 1.30
CA VAL A 188 33.12 8.34 1.08
C VAL A 188 32.26 8.49 2.32
N LYS A 189 32.80 8.30 3.54
CA LYS A 189 32.05 8.49 4.78
C LYS A 189 31.62 9.94 4.97
N GLU A 190 32.50 10.91 4.69
CA GLU A 190 32.16 12.34 4.75
C GLU A 190 31.09 12.72 3.73
N VAL A 191 31.21 12.22 2.51
CA VAL A 191 30.23 12.46 1.44
C VAL A 191 28.90 11.79 1.78
N CYS A 192 28.92 10.56 2.28
CA CYS A 192 27.72 9.85 2.75
C CYS A 192 26.97 10.68 3.80
N GLN A 193 27.67 11.30 4.76
CA GLN A 193 27.03 12.21 5.72
C GLN A 193 26.37 13.43 5.08
N LYS A 194 27.00 14.03 4.06
CA LYS A 194 26.41 15.15 3.31
C LYS A 194 25.16 14.69 2.56
N LEU A 195 25.21 13.55 1.88
CA LEU A 195 24.09 12.98 1.13
C LEU A 195 22.92 12.62 2.05
N LEU A 196 23.17 11.99 3.20
CA LEU A 196 22.14 11.70 4.20
C LEU A 196 21.48 12.98 4.74
N LYS A 197 22.25 14.05 5.00
CA LYS A 197 21.69 15.35 5.40
C LYS A 197 20.76 15.91 4.33
N ASN A 198 21.16 15.82 3.06
CA ASN A 198 20.36 16.27 1.93
C ASN A 198 19.09 15.43 1.78
N LEU A 199 19.17 14.12 1.92
CA LEU A 199 18.03 13.20 1.86
C LEU A 199 16.97 13.50 2.94
N HIS A 200 17.41 13.74 4.19
CA HIS A 200 16.49 14.16 5.26
C HIS A 200 15.87 15.53 5.00
N LYS A 201 16.63 16.48 4.42
CA LYS A 201 16.11 17.80 4.03
C LYS A 201 15.07 17.67 2.92
N TYR A 202 15.35 16.84 1.91
CA TYR A 202 14.43 16.50 0.84
C TYR A 202 13.11 15.97 1.40
N HIS A 203 13.12 14.94 2.25
CA HIS A 203 11.88 14.42 2.85
C HIS A 203 11.13 15.46 3.69
N LYS A 204 11.84 16.32 4.43
CA LYS A 204 11.20 17.37 5.24
C LYS A 204 10.47 18.42 4.38
N ASN A 205 11.00 18.71 3.20
CA ASN A 205 10.42 19.70 2.28
C ASN A 205 9.37 19.09 1.35
N TYR A 206 9.54 17.82 0.98
CA TYR A 206 8.68 17.08 0.06
C TYR A 206 7.22 16.99 0.58
N TYR A 207 7.01 16.56 1.83
CA TYR A 207 5.64 16.32 2.33
C TYR A 207 4.78 17.58 2.47
N PRO A 208 5.28 18.72 3.01
CA PRO A 208 4.50 19.96 3.04
C PRO A 208 4.09 20.45 1.65
N ILE A 209 4.97 20.31 0.66
CA ILE A 209 4.71 20.75 -0.72
C ILE A 209 3.73 19.79 -1.40
N LEU A 210 3.83 18.48 -1.14
CA LEU A 210 2.86 17.49 -1.57
C LEU A 210 1.46 17.79 -1.00
N GLN A 211 1.37 18.13 0.29
CA GLN A 211 0.10 18.52 0.93
C GLN A 211 -0.45 19.81 0.32
N CYS A 212 0.39 20.81 0.08
CA CYS A 212 -0.01 22.06 -0.59
C CYS A 212 -0.57 21.78 -2.00
N LEU A 213 0.14 20.96 -2.79
CA LEU A 213 -0.31 20.56 -4.12
C LEU A 213 -1.62 19.76 -4.05
N HIS A 214 -1.77 18.86 -3.08
CA HIS A 214 -3.01 18.12 -2.89
C HIS A 214 -4.18 19.04 -2.56
N SER A 215 -4.03 19.99 -1.63
CA SER A 215 -5.10 20.95 -1.30
C SER A 215 -5.53 21.80 -2.48
N LEU A 216 -4.59 22.13 -3.38
CA LEU A 216 -4.90 22.85 -4.62
C LEU A 216 -5.65 21.95 -5.61
N THR A 217 -5.17 20.72 -5.81
CA THR A 217 -5.65 19.79 -6.84
C THR A 217 -6.95 19.08 -6.46
N SER A 218 -7.18 18.84 -5.18
CA SER A 218 -8.43 18.25 -4.65
C SER A 218 -9.63 19.16 -4.85
N SER A 219 -9.41 20.46 -5.06
CA SER A 219 -10.47 21.44 -5.34
C SER A 219 -10.89 21.48 -6.82
N LEU A 220 -10.11 20.86 -7.72
CA LEU A 220 -10.40 20.88 -9.16
C LEU A 220 -11.46 19.83 -9.52
N PRO A 221 -12.35 20.16 -10.47
CA PRO A 221 -13.23 19.15 -11.07
C PRO A 221 -12.39 18.09 -11.80
N LYS A 222 -12.91 16.86 -11.91
CA LYS A 222 -12.27 15.69 -12.56
C LYS A 222 -11.06 15.05 -11.85
N PHE A 223 -10.52 15.65 -10.79
CA PHE A 223 -9.43 15.07 -9.99
C PHE A 223 -8.25 14.51 -10.83
N PRO A 224 -7.64 15.33 -11.71
CA PRO A 224 -6.62 14.87 -12.66
C PRO A 224 -5.42 14.18 -12.01
N LEU A 225 -5.00 14.60 -10.81
CA LEU A 225 -3.89 13.98 -10.06
C LEU A 225 -4.35 13.04 -8.93
N GLY A 226 -5.61 12.62 -8.97
CA GLY A 226 -6.23 11.75 -7.97
C GLY A 226 -7.03 12.50 -6.91
N LYS A 227 -7.97 11.77 -6.31
CA LYS A 227 -8.88 12.29 -5.27
C LYS A 227 -8.21 12.29 -3.90
N HIS A 228 -7.31 11.34 -3.67
CA HIS A 228 -6.67 11.12 -2.37
C HIS A 228 -5.18 11.47 -2.42
N ILE A 229 -4.64 12.01 -1.33
CA ILE A 229 -3.21 12.37 -1.22
C ILE A 229 -2.26 11.20 -1.56
N ARG A 230 -2.67 9.97 -1.27
CA ARG A 230 -1.90 8.75 -1.60
C ARG A 230 -1.72 8.52 -3.10
N GLU A 231 -2.70 8.91 -3.93
CA GLU A 231 -2.64 8.74 -5.39
C GLU A 231 -1.63 9.74 -5.97
N LEU A 232 -1.71 11.00 -5.53
CA LEU A 232 -0.74 12.03 -5.86
C LEU A 232 0.68 11.61 -5.42
N HIS A 233 0.84 11.09 -4.19
CA HIS A 233 2.14 10.63 -3.68
C HIS A 233 2.74 9.52 -4.54
N VAL A 234 1.95 8.54 -4.92
CA VAL A 234 2.38 7.42 -5.78
C VAL A 234 2.81 7.95 -7.15
N SER A 235 2.02 8.86 -7.76
CA SER A 235 2.34 9.48 -9.05
C SER A 235 3.67 10.27 -8.98
N CYS A 236 3.85 11.08 -7.93
CA CYS A 236 5.08 11.86 -7.71
C CYS A 236 6.34 11.00 -7.54
N ILE A 237 6.22 9.81 -6.93
CA ILE A 237 7.37 8.91 -6.76
C ILE A 237 7.68 8.17 -8.05
N GLU A 238 6.67 7.82 -8.84
CA GLU A 238 6.84 7.01 -10.03
C GLU A 238 7.40 7.79 -11.22
N LYS A 239 6.95 9.05 -11.41
CA LYS A 239 7.32 9.87 -12.57
C LYS A 239 7.44 11.35 -12.19
N ASN A 240 8.15 12.10 -13.01
CA ASN A 240 8.15 13.56 -12.92
C ASN A 240 6.75 14.08 -13.26
N LEU A 241 6.12 14.80 -12.32
CA LEU A 241 4.75 15.28 -12.52
C LEU A 241 4.61 16.19 -13.74
N TRP A 242 5.55 17.11 -13.95
CA TRP A 242 5.51 18.08 -15.06
C TRP A 242 5.74 17.48 -16.45
N GLU A 243 6.02 16.19 -16.55
CA GLU A 243 6.07 15.47 -17.83
C GLU A 243 4.75 14.75 -18.15
N THR A 244 3.81 14.74 -17.19
CA THR A 244 2.51 14.09 -17.37
C THR A 244 1.49 15.03 -17.98
N GLU A 245 0.74 14.53 -18.97
CA GLU A 245 -0.38 15.27 -19.58
C GLU A 245 -1.45 15.65 -18.54
N GLU A 246 -1.58 14.86 -17.47
CA GLU A 246 -2.47 15.12 -16.34
C GLU A 246 -2.09 16.42 -15.62
N TYR A 247 -0.80 16.64 -15.35
CA TYR A 247 -0.31 17.86 -14.73
C TYR A 247 -0.48 19.08 -15.64
N ASP A 248 -0.14 18.94 -16.92
CA ASP A 248 -0.38 20.00 -17.90
C ASP A 248 -1.87 20.34 -17.98
N SER A 249 -2.76 19.35 -17.94
CA SER A 249 -4.20 19.60 -17.90
C SER A 249 -4.63 20.37 -16.63
N THR A 250 -3.98 20.17 -15.48
CA THR A 250 -4.28 20.91 -14.25
C THR A 250 -3.87 22.38 -14.33
N LEU A 251 -2.78 22.66 -15.04
CA LEU A 251 -2.29 24.01 -15.31
C LEU A 251 -3.18 24.66 -16.40
N LEU A 252 -3.45 23.94 -17.49
CA LEU A 252 -4.23 24.37 -18.65
C LEU A 252 -5.73 24.56 -18.37
N GLU A 253 -6.36 23.77 -17.50
CA GLU A 253 -7.75 24.01 -17.10
C GLU A 253 -7.89 25.37 -16.38
N LYS A 254 -6.83 25.89 -15.76
CA LYS A 254 -6.79 27.27 -15.24
C LYS A 254 -6.53 28.32 -16.33
N GLU A 255 -5.85 27.94 -17.42
CA GLU A 255 -5.56 28.78 -18.59
C GLU A 255 -6.72 28.91 -19.58
N SER A 256 -7.69 27.97 -19.59
CA SER A 256 -8.85 27.98 -20.49
C SER A 256 -9.79 29.21 -20.36
N ARG A 257 -9.51 30.14 -19.43
CA ARG A 257 -10.15 31.46 -19.30
C ARG A 257 -9.40 32.60 -20.04
N ARG A 258 -8.33 32.32 -20.79
CA ARG A 258 -7.43 33.31 -21.45
C ARG A 258 -8.00 34.00 -22.71
N THR A 259 -9.31 34.21 -22.84
CA THR A 259 -9.92 34.78 -24.06
C THR A 259 -10.32 36.26 -23.99
N LYS A 260 -10.03 36.99 -22.91
CA LYS A 260 -10.21 38.46 -22.86
C LYS A 260 -9.01 39.13 -22.19
N ARG A 261 -8.81 40.43 -22.46
CA ARG A 261 -7.75 41.28 -21.87
C ARG A 261 -7.52 40.89 -20.41
N MET A 262 -6.29 40.47 -20.09
CA MET A 262 -5.97 39.99 -18.76
C MET A 262 -6.19 41.10 -17.73
N ASN A 263 -7.15 40.89 -16.83
CA ASN A 263 -7.33 41.75 -15.68
C ASN A 263 -6.11 41.62 -14.75
N SER A 264 -5.83 42.63 -13.91
CA SER A 264 -4.72 42.59 -12.94
C SER A 264 -4.77 41.34 -12.03
N PHE A 265 -5.97 40.84 -11.74
CA PHE A 265 -6.19 39.59 -11.01
C PHE A 265 -5.71 38.34 -11.78
N GLU A 266 -5.88 38.31 -13.10
CA GLU A 266 -5.45 37.18 -13.93
C GLU A 266 -3.93 37.12 -14.04
N VAL A 267 -3.26 38.28 -14.09
CA VAL A 267 -1.80 38.38 -14.04
C VAL A 267 -1.26 37.84 -12.70
N LEU A 268 -1.85 38.27 -11.57
CA LEU A 268 -1.46 37.78 -10.25
C LEU A 268 -1.71 36.28 -10.12
N ARG A 269 -2.83 35.78 -10.65
CA ARG A 269 -3.14 34.34 -10.66
C ARG A 269 -2.09 33.55 -11.43
N SER A 270 -1.65 34.03 -12.59
CA SER A 270 -0.57 33.39 -13.36
C SER A 270 0.73 33.37 -12.56
N GLN A 271 1.13 34.50 -11.95
CA GLN A 271 2.33 34.56 -11.12
C GLN A 271 2.30 33.55 -9.95
N VAL A 272 1.14 33.38 -9.31
CA VAL A 272 0.98 32.39 -8.22
C VAL A 272 1.08 30.96 -8.76
N ILE A 273 0.52 30.68 -9.93
CA ILE A 273 0.63 29.35 -10.57
C ILE A 273 2.08 29.07 -10.95
N ASP A 274 2.78 30.01 -11.56
CA ASP A 274 4.19 29.87 -11.94
C ASP A 274 5.08 29.67 -10.71
N PHE A 275 4.77 30.35 -9.60
CA PHE A 275 5.44 30.15 -8.32
C PHE A 275 5.20 28.74 -7.78
N ILE A 276 3.96 28.24 -7.79
CA ILE A 276 3.65 26.86 -7.37
C ILE A 276 4.35 25.85 -8.28
N ASP A 277 4.36 26.07 -9.60
CA ASP A 277 5.05 25.20 -10.55
C ASP A 277 6.56 25.13 -10.27
N SER A 278 7.17 26.27 -9.96
CA SER A 278 8.58 26.31 -9.56
C SER A 278 8.85 25.51 -8.28
N LEU A 279 7.96 25.59 -7.29
CA LEU A 279 8.07 24.80 -6.05
C LEU A 279 7.91 23.30 -6.30
N VAL A 280 6.97 22.91 -7.17
CA VAL A 280 6.77 21.51 -7.55
C VAL A 280 8.03 20.97 -8.24
N ARG A 281 8.60 21.70 -9.20
CA ARG A 281 9.82 21.31 -9.91
C ARG A 281 11.04 21.20 -9.00
N GLU A 282 11.17 22.10 -8.03
CA GLU A 282 12.32 22.11 -7.11
C GLU A 282 12.24 20.99 -6.07
N TYR A 283 11.05 20.73 -5.50
CA TYR A 283 10.93 19.89 -4.30
C TYR A 283 10.19 18.56 -4.49
N LEU A 284 9.34 18.41 -5.52
CA LEU A 284 8.63 17.15 -5.82
C LEU A 284 9.33 16.33 -6.90
N THR A 285 10.66 16.26 -6.83
CA THR A 285 11.44 15.34 -7.66
C THR A 285 11.25 13.89 -7.16
N PRO A 286 11.22 12.89 -8.05
CA PRO A 286 11.14 11.48 -7.65
C PRO A 286 12.30 11.06 -6.75
N ALA A 287 11.99 10.19 -5.78
CA ALA A 287 12.98 9.70 -4.82
C ALA A 287 14.13 8.92 -5.48
N GLU A 288 13.89 8.32 -6.66
CA GLU A 288 14.89 7.55 -7.41
C GLU A 288 16.10 8.38 -7.88
N PHE A 289 15.93 9.70 -8.00
CA PHE A 289 17.01 10.62 -8.36
C PHE A 289 17.82 11.08 -7.15
N GLN A 290 17.33 10.86 -5.93
CA GLN A 290 18.05 11.22 -4.72
C GLN A 290 19.15 10.18 -4.44
N PRO A 291 20.39 10.62 -4.17
CA PRO A 291 21.48 9.70 -3.85
C PRO A 291 21.23 9.02 -2.50
N LEU A 292 21.58 7.73 -2.40
CA LEU A 292 21.36 6.86 -1.25
C LEU A 292 19.87 6.62 -0.90
N ASN A 293 18.96 6.77 -1.87
CA ASN A 293 17.54 6.52 -1.62
C ASN A 293 17.25 5.08 -1.16
N GLU A 294 18.04 4.10 -1.61
CA GLU A 294 17.82 2.67 -1.34
C GLU A 294 18.01 2.34 0.13
N VAL A 295 18.71 3.18 0.89
CA VAL A 295 18.86 3.02 2.34
C VAL A 295 17.50 3.18 3.04
N CYS A 296 16.67 4.10 2.55
CA CYS A 296 15.39 4.47 3.17
C CYS A 296 14.19 3.81 2.50
N TYR A 297 14.24 3.60 1.18
CA TYR A 297 13.12 3.11 0.38
C TYR A 297 13.17 1.61 0.15
N TYR A 298 12.10 0.94 0.55
CA TYR A 298 11.87 -0.48 0.23
C TYR A 298 11.13 -0.63 -1.10
N SER A 299 11.70 -1.41 -2.03
CA SER A 299 11.25 -1.50 -3.42
C SER A 299 10.77 -2.89 -3.88
N SER A 300 10.94 -3.94 -3.08
CA SER A 300 10.68 -5.35 -3.46
C SER A 300 9.19 -5.75 -3.52
N SER A 301 8.40 -5.10 -4.39
CA SER A 301 6.96 -5.36 -4.51
C SER A 301 6.60 -6.81 -4.90
N GLY A 302 7.49 -7.50 -5.63
CA GLY A 302 7.30 -8.91 -6.01
C GLY A 302 7.28 -9.87 -4.83
N VAL A 303 8.21 -9.70 -3.88
CA VAL A 303 8.27 -10.52 -2.66
C VAL A 303 7.02 -10.26 -1.81
N LEU A 304 6.66 -9.00 -1.65
CA LEU A 304 5.47 -8.60 -0.90
C LEU A 304 4.19 -9.19 -1.50
N ARG A 305 4.02 -9.12 -2.84
CA ARG A 305 2.86 -9.70 -3.53
C ARG A 305 2.80 -11.22 -3.34
N GLN A 306 3.93 -11.92 -3.48
CA GLN A 306 4.00 -13.37 -3.31
C GLN A 306 3.70 -13.81 -1.87
N ARG A 307 4.05 -13.01 -0.86
CA ARG A 307 3.88 -13.35 0.56
C ARG A 307 2.52 -12.95 1.12
N LEU A 308 1.99 -11.79 0.72
CA LEU A 308 0.72 -11.27 1.24
C LEU A 308 -0.49 -11.69 0.40
N ASN A 309 -0.35 -11.84 -0.92
CA ASN A 309 -1.44 -12.22 -1.82
C ASN A 309 -1.09 -13.52 -2.57
N VAL A 310 -1.05 -14.62 -1.80
CA VAL A 310 -0.63 -15.92 -2.31
C VAL A 310 -1.69 -16.49 -3.25
N THR A 311 -1.33 -16.67 -4.53
CA THR A 311 -2.19 -17.33 -5.52
C THR A 311 -1.92 -18.83 -5.57
N LEU A 312 -2.25 -19.55 -4.48
CA LEU A 312 -1.97 -20.98 -4.28
C LEU A 312 -2.31 -21.85 -5.51
N ARG A 313 -3.51 -21.65 -6.07
CA ARG A 313 -3.96 -22.40 -7.26
C ARG A 313 -3.02 -22.22 -8.45
N THR A 314 -2.59 -21.00 -8.74
CA THR A 314 -1.70 -20.71 -9.87
C THR A 314 -0.32 -21.34 -9.67
N SER A 315 0.19 -21.34 -8.43
CA SER A 315 1.48 -21.96 -8.10
C SER A 315 1.43 -23.47 -8.26
N ILE A 316 0.38 -24.13 -7.76
CA ILE A 316 0.18 -25.57 -7.91
C ILE A 316 0.02 -25.94 -9.39
N GLN A 317 -0.83 -25.21 -10.11
CA GLN A 317 -1.03 -25.43 -11.54
C GLN A 317 0.27 -25.25 -12.33
N ALA A 318 1.05 -24.21 -12.05
CA ALA A 318 2.33 -23.99 -12.71
C ALA A 318 3.34 -25.11 -12.37
N ALA A 319 3.38 -25.60 -11.13
CA ALA A 319 4.24 -26.69 -10.71
C ALA A 319 3.88 -28.02 -11.39
N LEU A 320 2.59 -28.33 -11.50
CA LEU A 320 2.12 -29.55 -12.15
C LEU A 320 2.26 -29.49 -13.68
N SER A 321 2.00 -28.34 -14.30
CA SER A 321 2.16 -28.15 -15.75
C SER A 321 3.62 -28.07 -16.19
N HIS A 322 4.46 -27.37 -15.42
CA HIS A 322 5.85 -27.06 -15.80
C HIS A 322 6.82 -27.31 -14.63
N PRO A 323 7.09 -28.59 -14.28
CA PRO A 323 7.96 -28.95 -13.16
C PRO A 323 9.42 -28.46 -13.34
N PHE A 324 9.82 -28.18 -14.58
CA PHE A 324 11.14 -27.62 -14.91
C PHE A 324 11.48 -26.35 -14.11
N TYR A 325 10.53 -25.44 -13.91
CA TYR A 325 10.80 -24.18 -13.21
C TYR A 325 11.23 -24.37 -11.76
N TYR A 326 10.85 -25.49 -11.14
CA TYR A 326 11.15 -25.82 -9.74
C TYR A 326 12.33 -26.79 -9.61
N LEU A 327 12.35 -27.85 -10.42
CA LEU A 327 13.37 -28.90 -10.33
C LEU A 327 14.64 -28.59 -11.12
N LYS A 328 14.59 -27.62 -12.06
CA LYS A 328 15.72 -27.16 -12.90
C LYS A 328 16.48 -28.29 -13.62
N ASN A 329 15.82 -29.41 -13.93
CA ASN A 329 16.40 -30.54 -14.66
C ASN A 329 16.17 -30.39 -16.17
N ALA A 330 17.21 -30.53 -16.99
CA ALA A 330 17.13 -30.36 -18.44
C ALA A 330 16.19 -31.37 -19.12
N SER A 331 16.03 -32.58 -18.59
CA SER A 331 15.12 -33.61 -19.12
C SER A 331 13.63 -33.26 -19.00
N LEU A 332 13.30 -32.24 -18.20
CA LEU A 332 11.94 -31.75 -17.97
C LEU A 332 11.59 -30.54 -18.84
N LYS A 333 12.52 -30.06 -19.68
CA LYS A 333 12.24 -28.99 -20.64
C LYS A 333 11.36 -29.56 -21.76
N THR A 334 10.06 -29.36 -21.60
CA THR A 334 9.04 -29.70 -22.59
C THR A 334 8.41 -28.45 -23.16
N ASP A 335 8.16 -28.43 -24.47
CA ASP A 335 7.29 -27.43 -25.08
C ASP A 335 5.85 -27.59 -24.56
N ALA A 336 5.10 -26.48 -24.55
CA ALA A 336 3.74 -26.45 -24.00
C ALA A 336 2.86 -27.53 -24.64
N GLY A 337 2.28 -28.40 -23.81
CA GLY A 337 1.38 -29.48 -24.25
C GLY A 337 2.05 -30.85 -24.47
N THR A 338 3.37 -30.98 -24.35
CA THR A 338 4.03 -32.30 -24.43
C THR A 338 4.22 -32.93 -23.04
N ILE A 339 3.97 -34.24 -22.94
CA ILE A 339 4.20 -35.04 -21.73
C ILE A 339 5.60 -35.65 -21.84
N SER A 340 6.51 -35.28 -20.94
CA SER A 340 7.81 -35.96 -20.83
C SER A 340 7.67 -37.15 -19.89
N SER A 341 8.13 -38.31 -20.32
CA SER A 341 8.21 -39.53 -19.49
C SER A 341 9.19 -39.40 -18.32
N ALA A 342 10.08 -38.39 -18.35
CA ALA A 342 10.98 -38.09 -17.24
C ALA A 342 10.32 -37.19 -16.17
N ALA A 343 9.09 -36.71 -16.38
CA ALA A 343 8.36 -35.90 -15.41
C ALA A 343 7.88 -36.74 -14.22
N PRO A 344 7.74 -36.13 -13.02
CA PRO A 344 7.13 -36.83 -11.89
C PRO A 344 5.73 -37.33 -12.22
N ASP A 345 5.36 -38.51 -11.71
CA ASP A 345 4.08 -39.17 -12.00
C ASP A 345 2.88 -38.24 -11.81
N LEU A 346 2.89 -37.44 -10.75
CA LEU A 346 1.81 -36.48 -10.46
C LEU A 346 1.65 -35.42 -11.57
N CYS A 347 2.73 -34.98 -12.20
CA CYS A 347 2.69 -34.05 -13.33
C CYS A 347 2.13 -34.73 -14.59
N ILE A 348 2.47 -36.00 -14.83
CA ILE A 348 1.97 -36.80 -15.95
C ILE A 348 0.45 -36.98 -15.80
N VAL A 349 0.03 -37.49 -14.64
CA VAL A 349 -1.38 -37.67 -14.26
C VAL A 349 -2.16 -36.37 -14.41
N TYR A 350 -1.62 -35.25 -13.94
CA TYR A 350 -2.26 -33.95 -14.08
C TYR A 350 -2.41 -33.50 -15.54
N LYS A 351 -1.40 -33.71 -16.39
CA LYS A 351 -1.49 -33.39 -17.82
C LYS A 351 -2.52 -34.25 -18.54
N LEU A 352 -2.54 -35.57 -18.27
CA LEU A 352 -3.56 -36.48 -18.81
C LEU A 352 -4.98 -36.09 -18.37
N HIS A 353 -5.14 -35.69 -17.11
CA HIS A 353 -6.41 -35.16 -16.61
C HIS A 353 -6.87 -33.92 -17.39
N LEU A 354 -5.96 -33.03 -17.80
CA LEU A 354 -6.31 -31.83 -18.58
C LEU A 354 -6.74 -32.15 -20.02
N GLU A 355 -6.27 -33.27 -20.59
CA GLU A 355 -6.68 -33.74 -21.91
C GLU A 355 -8.05 -34.44 -21.87
N CYS A 356 -8.44 -34.95 -20.71
CA CYS A 356 -9.73 -35.58 -20.49
C CYS A 356 -10.86 -34.57 -20.28
N GLY A 357 -12.10 -34.99 -20.57
CA GLY A 357 -13.30 -34.20 -20.29
C GLY A 357 -13.66 -34.15 -18.81
N ARG A 358 -14.85 -33.60 -18.50
CA ARG A 358 -15.35 -33.42 -17.12
C ARG A 358 -15.45 -34.72 -16.31
N LEU A 359 -15.67 -35.85 -16.97
CA LEU A 359 -15.74 -37.18 -16.36
C LEU A 359 -14.60 -38.03 -16.91
N ILE A 360 -13.87 -38.69 -16.01
CA ILE A 360 -12.72 -39.52 -16.34
C ILE A 360 -13.03 -40.94 -15.90
N ASN A 361 -12.99 -41.90 -16.82
CA ASN A 361 -13.04 -43.31 -16.50
C ASN A 361 -11.68 -43.73 -15.92
N LEU A 362 -11.66 -44.26 -14.70
CA LEU A 362 -10.43 -44.64 -14.01
C LEU A 362 -9.67 -45.77 -14.71
N TYR A 363 -10.38 -46.67 -15.39
CA TYR A 363 -9.74 -47.77 -16.12
C TYR A 363 -8.95 -47.24 -17.32
N ASP A 364 -9.61 -46.47 -18.19
CA ASP A 364 -9.01 -45.88 -19.39
C ASP A 364 -7.85 -44.93 -19.03
N TRP A 365 -7.99 -44.19 -17.91
CA TRP A 365 -6.97 -43.27 -17.46
C TRP A 365 -5.71 -43.98 -16.93
N LEU A 366 -5.86 -45.13 -16.29
CA LEU A 366 -4.75 -45.96 -15.82
C LEU A 366 -4.05 -46.66 -16.98
N GLU A 367 -4.79 -47.12 -17.98
CA GLU A 367 -4.23 -47.75 -19.20
C GLU A 367 -3.32 -46.78 -19.96
N VAL A 368 -3.75 -45.52 -20.11
CA VAL A 368 -2.97 -44.44 -20.74
C VAL A 368 -1.72 -44.07 -19.93
N GLN A 369 -1.74 -44.23 -18.61
CA GLN A 369 -0.56 -43.99 -17.77
C GLN A 369 0.47 -45.12 -17.84
N THR A 370 0.04 -46.35 -18.08
CA THR A 370 0.92 -47.53 -18.18
C THR A 370 1.58 -47.72 -19.55
N CYS A 371 1.05 -47.06 -20.59
CA CYS A 371 1.62 -47.02 -21.94
C CYS A 371 2.66 -45.90 -22.07
#